data_AF-C5T5F3-F1
#
_entry.id   AF-C5T5F3-F1
#
_cell.length_a   1.000
_cell.length_b   1.000
_cell.length_c   1.000
_cell.angle_alpha   90.00
_cell.angle_beta   90.00
_cell.angle_gamma   90.00
#
_symmetry.space_group_name_H-M   'P 1'
#
loop_
_entity.id
_entity.type
_entity.pdbx_description
1 polymer ?
#
loop_
_entity_poly.entity_id
_entity_poly.type
_entity_poly.pdbx_seq_one_letter_code
_entity_poly.pdbx_strand_id
1 'polypeptide(L)'
;MVLPAKGRPGKCPTAAGSQTAHHNSPRHPARTASPLVNSSPPRPAIARSPSFSAREFRDALGMFATGVTIVTARNAAGEPIGLTANSFNSVSLEPPLVLWSLSRAAASMPAFANGSHYAINVLAAGQKALAERFAARGIDRFAGVDHQPGISGAPLLAGALATFECFNRSRYEEGDHVIFVGEVERCRHHAGLPPLLYHGGRFYTEHPL
;
A
#
# COMPACT_ATOMS: atom_id res chain seq x y z
N MET A 1 -6.03 1.99 3.18
CA MET A 1 -6.83 1.94 4.42
C MET A 1 -8.00 1.02 4.20
N VAL A 2 -7.79 -0.29 4.36
CA VAL A 2 -8.88 -1.26 4.39
C VAL A 2 -9.53 -1.16 5.77
N LEU A 3 -10.61 -0.38 5.89
CA LEU A 3 -11.45 -0.44 7.08
C LEU A 3 -12.12 -1.81 7.08
N PRO A 4 -11.97 -2.64 8.14
CA PRO A 4 -12.63 -3.94 8.18
C PRO A 4 -14.15 -3.73 8.27
N ALA A 5 -14.89 -4.28 7.30
CA ALA A 5 -16.32 -4.44 7.42
C ALA A 5 -16.61 -5.44 8.56
N LYS A 6 -17.39 -5.03 9.56
CA LYS A 6 -17.87 -5.92 10.63
C LYS A 6 -18.77 -7.01 10.04
N GLY A 7 -18.21 -8.18 9.72
CA GLY A 7 -18.97 -9.36 9.33
C GLY A 7 -19.53 -10.08 10.55
N ARG A 8 -20.87 -10.14 10.68
CA ARG A 8 -21.56 -11.07 11.59
C ARG A 8 -21.58 -12.48 10.98
N PRO A 9 -21.54 -13.56 11.79
CA PRO A 9 -21.59 -14.92 11.28
C PRO A 9 -23.04 -15.30 10.87
N GLY A 10 -23.26 -15.51 9.58
CA GLY A 10 -24.52 -16.04 9.04
C GLY A 10 -24.46 -17.56 8.88
N LYS A 11 -25.28 -18.27 9.66
CA LYS A 11 -25.47 -19.72 9.60
C LYS A 11 -26.18 -20.14 8.29
N CYS A 12 -25.75 -21.27 7.74
CA CYS A 12 -26.46 -22.05 6.73
C CYS A 12 -27.66 -22.79 7.36
N PRO A 13 -28.77 -22.96 6.63
CA PRO A 13 -29.40 -24.27 6.61
C PRO A 13 -29.85 -24.76 5.22
N THR A 14 -29.86 -26.07 5.11
CA THR A 14 -30.24 -26.93 3.99
C THR A 14 -31.75 -27.24 3.89
N ALA A 15 -32.14 -27.58 2.65
CA ALA A 15 -33.13 -28.58 2.21
C ALA A 15 -34.65 -28.29 2.17
N ALA A 16 -35.15 -28.31 0.92
CA ALA A 16 -36.22 -29.12 0.33
C ALA A 16 -37.64 -29.21 0.96
N GLY A 17 -38.66 -28.99 0.11
CA GLY A 17 -40.04 -29.43 0.34
C GLY A 17 -41.03 -28.86 -0.68
N SER A 18 -41.64 -29.74 -1.47
CA SER A 18 -42.59 -29.50 -2.56
C SER A 18 -43.99 -29.10 -2.09
N GLN A 19 -44.77 -28.39 -2.93
CA GLN A 19 -46.04 -28.89 -3.51
C GLN A 19 -46.80 -27.82 -4.31
N THR A 20 -47.68 -28.35 -5.14
CA THR A 20 -48.42 -27.86 -6.30
C THR A 20 -49.53 -26.84 -6.01
N ALA A 21 -49.75 -25.89 -6.92
CA ALA A 21 -51.09 -25.35 -7.18
C ALA A 21 -51.21 -24.84 -8.62
N HIS A 22 -52.21 -25.37 -9.33
CA HIS A 22 -52.67 -24.94 -10.64
C HIS A 22 -53.25 -23.52 -10.57
N HIS A 23 -52.82 -22.63 -11.47
CA HIS A 23 -53.62 -21.47 -11.84
C HIS A 23 -53.42 -21.12 -13.33
N ASN A 24 -54.53 -20.92 -14.00
CA ASN A 24 -54.68 -20.79 -15.44
C ASN A 24 -55.09 -19.34 -15.76
N SER A 25 -54.33 -18.63 -16.61
CA SER A 25 -54.72 -17.45 -17.44
C SER A 25 -53.49 -16.65 -17.89
N PRO A 26 -53.56 -15.75 -18.88
CA PRO A 26 -54.04 -15.89 -20.26
C PRO A 26 -52.88 -15.63 -21.27
N ARG A 27 -53.11 -15.88 -22.56
CA ARG A 27 -52.11 -15.73 -23.64
C ARG A 27 -51.59 -14.29 -23.77
N HIS A 28 -50.30 -14.08 -23.54
CA HIS A 28 -49.58 -12.86 -23.90
C HIS A 28 -49.36 -12.78 -25.42
N PRO A 29 -49.49 -11.59 -26.05
CA PRO A 29 -49.17 -11.42 -27.46
C PRO A 29 -47.64 -11.52 -27.69
N ALA A 30 -47.26 -12.00 -28.86
CA ALA A 30 -45.87 -12.21 -29.27
C ALA A 30 -45.01 -10.94 -29.09
N ARG A 31 -43.94 -11.04 -28.28
CA ARG A 31 -42.88 -10.01 -28.21
C ARG A 31 -42.17 -9.96 -29.57
N THR A 32 -42.33 -8.86 -30.27
CA THR A 32 -41.44 -8.47 -31.36
C THR A 32 -40.01 -8.33 -30.83
N ALA A 33 -39.09 -9.08 -31.43
CA ALA A 33 -37.66 -8.94 -31.14
C ALA A 33 -37.19 -7.54 -31.55
N SER A 34 -36.76 -6.73 -30.58
CA SER A 34 -36.05 -5.48 -30.87
C SER A 34 -34.71 -5.79 -31.52
N PRO A 35 -34.28 -5.04 -32.55
CA PRO A 35 -32.97 -5.26 -33.18
C PRO A 35 -31.87 -5.02 -32.15
N LEU A 36 -30.95 -5.97 -32.04
CA LEU A 36 -29.72 -5.84 -31.25
C LEU A 36 -28.95 -4.61 -31.78
N VAL A 37 -29.00 -3.51 -31.02
CA VAL A 37 -28.18 -2.32 -31.28
C VAL A 37 -26.74 -2.76 -31.11
N ASN A 38 -26.06 -2.92 -32.24
CA ASN A 38 -24.64 -3.24 -32.31
C ASN A 38 -23.86 -2.00 -31.84
N SER A 39 -23.72 -1.85 -30.51
CA SER A 39 -22.98 -0.76 -29.90
C SER A 39 -21.51 -1.12 -29.93
N SER A 40 -20.76 -0.47 -30.82
CA SER A 40 -19.29 -0.54 -30.79
C SER A 40 -18.81 -0.17 -29.38
N PRO A 41 -17.80 -0.86 -28.84
CA PRO A 41 -17.30 -0.56 -27.50
C PRO A 41 -16.85 0.91 -27.45
N PRO A 42 -17.15 1.64 -26.36
CA PRO A 42 -16.72 3.03 -26.22
C PRO A 42 -15.20 3.09 -26.32
N ARG A 43 -14.69 4.07 -27.10
CA ARG A 43 -13.24 4.34 -27.15
C ARG A 43 -12.72 4.57 -25.72
N PRO A 44 -11.53 4.04 -25.38
CA PRO A 44 -10.97 4.24 -24.05
C PRO A 44 -10.85 5.74 -23.77
N ALA A 45 -11.38 6.16 -22.63
CA ALA A 45 -11.29 7.54 -22.18
C ALA A 45 -9.81 7.90 -21.94
N ILE A 46 -9.38 9.06 -22.44
CA ILE A 46 -8.03 9.58 -22.25
C ILE A 46 -8.09 10.68 -21.17
N ALA A 47 -7.07 10.74 -20.31
CA ALA A 47 -6.97 11.78 -19.29
C ALA A 47 -6.83 13.18 -19.92
N ARG A 48 -7.44 14.18 -19.29
CA ARG A 48 -7.24 15.59 -19.67
C ARG A 48 -5.88 16.08 -19.18
N SER A 49 -5.35 17.10 -19.84
CA SER A 49 -4.12 17.75 -19.40
C SER A 49 -4.31 18.45 -18.05
N PRO A 50 -3.31 18.42 -17.15
CA PRO A 50 -3.38 19.11 -15.86
C PRO A 50 -3.58 20.62 -16.03
N SER A 51 -4.43 21.21 -15.19
CA SER A 51 -4.63 22.66 -15.07
C SER A 51 -3.88 23.26 -13.88
N PHE A 52 -2.86 22.56 -13.38
CA PHE A 52 -2.07 22.91 -12.20
C PHE A 52 -0.58 22.67 -12.46
N SER A 53 0.26 23.36 -11.71
CA SER A 53 1.71 23.18 -11.70
C SER A 53 2.14 21.97 -10.86
N ALA A 54 3.36 21.48 -11.08
CA ALA A 54 3.93 20.40 -10.29
C ALA A 54 4.11 20.78 -8.80
N ARG A 55 4.27 22.07 -8.48
CA ARG A 55 4.35 22.54 -7.09
C ARG A 55 2.98 22.47 -6.43
N GLU A 56 1.95 23.02 -7.06
CA GLU A 56 0.57 22.96 -6.54
C GLU A 56 0.11 21.52 -6.33
N PHE A 57 0.46 20.61 -7.24
CA PHE A 57 0.15 19.19 -7.07
C PHE A 57 0.83 18.58 -5.83
N ARG A 58 2.14 18.84 -5.62
CA ARG A 58 2.86 18.35 -4.43
C ARG A 58 2.33 18.96 -3.13
N ASP A 59 2.01 20.24 -3.14
CA ASP A 59 1.46 20.93 -1.97
C ASP A 59 0.08 20.35 -1.62
N ALA A 60 -0.77 20.09 -2.63
CA ALA A 60 -2.05 19.41 -2.45
C ALA A 60 -1.91 17.98 -1.92
N LEU A 61 -0.97 17.19 -2.45
CA LEU A 61 -0.66 15.85 -1.92
C LEU A 61 -0.21 15.88 -0.46
N GLY A 62 0.55 16.92 -0.08
CA GLY A 62 1.04 17.12 1.29
C GLY A 62 -0.07 17.33 2.32
N MET A 63 -1.30 17.66 1.90
CA MET A 63 -2.45 17.82 2.80
C MET A 63 -3.00 16.50 3.31
N PHE A 64 -2.66 15.37 2.68
CA PHE A 64 -2.96 14.05 3.23
C PHE A 64 -1.87 13.67 4.24
N ALA A 65 -2.20 13.77 5.53
CA ALA A 65 -1.28 13.40 6.60
C ALA A 65 -0.98 11.88 6.56
N THR A 66 0.29 11.52 6.73
CA THR A 66 0.73 10.13 6.73
C THR A 66 1.60 9.85 7.95
N GLY A 67 1.73 8.57 8.31
CA GLY A 67 2.90 8.12 9.06
C GLY A 67 4.16 8.21 8.21
N VAL A 68 5.31 8.01 8.84
CA VAL A 68 6.61 7.93 8.16
C VAL A 68 7.15 6.52 8.30
N THR A 69 7.67 5.96 7.20
CA THR A 69 8.31 4.65 7.21
C THR A 69 9.74 4.73 6.67
N ILE A 70 10.55 3.74 7.03
CA ILE A 70 11.79 3.41 6.32
C ILE A 70 11.62 2.04 5.70
N VAL A 71 11.79 1.97 4.38
CA VAL A 71 11.81 0.71 3.65
C VAL A 71 13.24 0.23 3.55
N THR A 72 13.49 -1.01 3.95
CA THR A 72 14.83 -1.60 3.99
C THR A 72 14.88 -2.90 3.21
N ALA A 73 16.06 -3.22 2.68
CA ALA A 73 16.36 -4.48 2.02
C ALA A 73 17.87 -4.75 2.11
N ARG A 74 18.31 -5.84 1.49
CA ARG A 74 19.72 -6.05 1.17
C ARG A 74 19.91 -6.04 -0.34
N ASN A 75 21.01 -5.45 -0.81
CA ASN A 75 21.37 -5.53 -2.22
C ASN A 75 21.96 -6.92 -2.57
N ALA A 76 22.34 -7.13 -3.83
CA ALA A 76 22.91 -8.40 -4.29
C ALA A 76 24.24 -8.79 -3.60
N ALA A 77 24.99 -7.80 -3.08
CA ALA A 77 26.19 -8.02 -2.28
C ALA A 77 25.90 -8.31 -0.80
N GLY A 78 24.63 -8.30 -0.39
CA GLY A 78 24.21 -8.50 0.99
C GLY A 78 24.29 -7.24 1.86
N GLU A 79 24.64 -6.08 1.30
CA GLU A 79 24.74 -4.83 2.05
C GLU A 79 23.35 -4.26 2.37
N PRO A 80 23.14 -3.71 3.57
CA PRO A 80 21.87 -3.11 3.93
C PRO A 80 21.64 -1.84 3.12
N ILE A 81 20.42 -1.72 2.59
CA ILE A 81 19.95 -0.51 1.93
C ILE A 81 18.61 -0.10 2.52
N GLY A 82 18.29 1.19 2.43
CA GLY A 82 17.01 1.68 2.86
C GLY A 82 16.79 3.14 2.56
N LEU A 83 15.54 3.55 2.59
CA LEU A 83 15.11 4.92 2.36
C LEU A 83 13.85 5.26 3.15
N THR A 84 13.69 6.53 3.45
CA THR A 84 12.45 7.06 4.01
C THR A 84 11.37 7.10 2.93
N ALA A 85 10.18 6.65 3.27
CA ALA A 85 9.00 6.70 2.42
C ALA A 85 7.77 7.10 3.25
N ASN A 86 6.84 7.82 2.61
CA ASN A 86 5.54 8.12 3.20
C ASN A 86 4.38 7.79 2.24
N SER A 87 4.68 7.06 1.15
CA SER A 87 3.72 6.50 0.20
C SER A 87 3.14 5.15 0.63
N PHE A 88 3.51 4.66 1.81
CA PHE A 88 3.06 3.37 2.35
C PHE A 88 1.54 3.36 2.60
N ASN A 89 0.88 2.25 2.26
CA ASN A 89 -0.53 2.01 2.62
C ASN A 89 -0.88 0.52 2.70
N SER A 90 -1.97 0.20 3.41
CA SER A 90 -2.56 -1.15 3.40
C SER A 90 -3.44 -1.37 2.18
N VAL A 91 -3.37 -2.58 1.61
CA VAL A 91 -4.06 -2.98 0.37
C VAL A 91 -5.10 -4.05 0.61
N SER A 92 -4.74 -5.13 1.31
CA SER A 92 -5.61 -6.30 1.51
C SER A 92 -5.35 -6.94 2.86
N LEU A 93 -6.38 -7.56 3.44
CA LEU A 93 -6.24 -8.40 4.64
C LEU A 93 -6.04 -9.88 4.28
N GLU A 94 -6.66 -10.38 3.20
CA GLU A 94 -6.53 -11.76 2.74
C GLU A 94 -6.41 -11.81 1.20
N PRO A 95 -5.22 -12.11 0.64
CA PRO A 95 -3.93 -12.25 1.35
C PRO A 95 -3.50 -10.91 1.99
N PRO A 96 -2.60 -10.91 2.99
CA PRO A 96 -2.17 -9.70 3.69
C PRO A 96 -1.23 -8.87 2.80
N LEU A 97 -1.74 -7.81 2.18
CA LEU A 97 -0.99 -6.99 1.23
C LEU A 97 -0.82 -5.55 1.69
N VAL A 98 0.37 -5.01 1.45
CA VAL A 98 0.72 -3.59 1.59
C VAL A 98 1.31 -3.06 0.28
N LEU A 99 1.35 -1.75 0.13
CA LEU A 99 2.06 -1.10 -0.97
C LEU A 99 2.90 0.08 -0.51
N TRP A 100 3.84 0.47 -1.38
CA TRP A 100 4.57 1.72 -1.32
C TRP A 100 5.11 2.05 -2.72
N SER A 101 5.57 3.28 -2.92
CA SER A 101 6.08 3.75 -4.22
C SER A 101 7.52 4.25 -4.11
N LEU A 102 8.36 3.88 -5.08
CA LEU A 102 9.75 4.30 -5.19
C LEU A 102 9.99 5.01 -6.52
N SER A 103 10.65 6.16 -6.48
CA SER A 103 11.03 6.87 -7.72
C SER A 103 11.96 6.00 -8.56
N ARG A 104 11.72 5.95 -9.87
CA ARG A 104 12.59 5.25 -10.84
C ARG A 104 14.02 5.78 -10.86
N ALA A 105 14.22 7.03 -10.45
CA ALA A 105 15.53 7.66 -10.35
C ALA A 105 16.27 7.34 -9.03
N ALA A 106 15.67 6.60 -8.10
CA ALA A 106 16.32 6.26 -6.84
C ALA A 106 17.49 5.30 -7.05
N ALA A 107 18.65 5.60 -6.45
CA ALA A 107 19.84 4.74 -6.50
C ALA A 107 19.59 3.32 -5.94
N SER A 108 18.60 3.17 -5.05
CA SER A 108 18.19 1.89 -4.48
C SER A 108 17.25 1.07 -5.39
N MET A 109 16.76 1.64 -6.50
CA MET A 109 15.80 0.97 -7.39
C MET A 109 16.26 -0.42 -7.85
N PRO A 110 17.50 -0.64 -8.33
CA PRO A 110 17.93 -1.97 -8.76
C PRO A 110 17.84 -3.03 -7.65
N ALA A 111 18.13 -2.65 -6.41
CA ALA A 111 18.07 -3.58 -5.28
C ALA A 111 16.63 -3.97 -4.92
N PHE A 112 15.67 -3.06 -4.97
CA PHE A 112 14.26 -3.38 -4.73
C PHE A 112 13.59 -4.07 -5.94
N ALA A 113 13.95 -3.69 -7.16
CA ALA A 113 13.42 -4.28 -8.38
C ALA A 113 13.85 -5.74 -8.55
N ASN A 114 15.09 -6.07 -8.19
CA ASN A 114 15.63 -7.43 -8.30
C ASN A 114 15.51 -8.22 -6.97
N GLY A 115 15.32 -7.54 -5.84
CA GLY A 115 15.21 -8.15 -4.53
C GLY A 115 13.87 -8.88 -4.34
N SER A 116 13.95 -10.07 -3.75
CA SER A 116 12.79 -10.89 -3.42
C SER A 116 12.03 -10.41 -2.18
N HIS A 117 12.70 -9.72 -1.25
CA HIS A 117 12.11 -9.29 0.02
C HIS A 117 12.56 -7.90 0.43
N TYR A 118 11.73 -7.25 1.23
CA TYR A 118 12.02 -6.00 1.92
C TYR A 118 11.27 -5.95 3.24
N ALA A 119 11.63 -5.00 4.10
CA ALA A 119 10.88 -4.69 5.30
C ALA A 119 10.41 -3.23 5.31
N ILE A 120 9.22 -2.98 5.86
CA ILE A 120 8.68 -1.66 6.15
C ILE A 120 8.80 -1.42 7.64
N ASN A 121 9.49 -0.36 8.04
CA ASN A 121 9.66 0.05 9.43
C ASN A 121 8.88 1.35 9.67
N VAL A 122 7.76 1.28 10.39
CA VAL A 122 6.95 2.45 10.75
C VAL A 122 7.59 3.17 11.92
N LEU A 123 7.82 4.48 11.81
CA LEU A 123 8.63 5.22 12.76
C LEU A 123 7.84 5.83 13.92
N ALA A 124 8.44 5.79 15.11
CA ALA A 124 8.01 6.54 16.28
C ALA A 124 8.44 8.01 16.19
N ALA A 125 7.77 8.91 16.91
CA ALA A 125 8.03 10.36 16.89
C ALA A 125 9.50 10.71 17.22
N GLY A 126 10.11 9.96 18.14
CA GLY A 126 11.53 10.13 18.51
C GLY A 126 12.53 9.79 17.38
N GLN A 127 12.07 9.19 16.29
CA GLN A 127 12.91 8.76 15.17
C GLN A 127 12.94 9.77 14.00
N LYS A 128 12.60 11.05 14.23
CA LYS A 128 12.70 12.12 13.23
C LYS A 128 14.10 12.17 12.59
N ALA A 129 15.16 12.14 13.39
CA ALA A 129 16.54 12.20 12.88
C ALA A 129 16.86 10.99 11.97
N LEU A 130 16.31 9.81 12.28
CA LEU A 130 16.44 8.61 11.46
C LEU A 130 15.71 8.78 10.13
N ALA A 131 14.50 9.34 10.14
CA ALA A 131 13.76 9.65 8.91
C ALA A 131 14.51 10.64 8.01
N GLU A 132 15.10 11.69 8.57
CA GLU A 132 15.89 12.67 7.82
C GLU A 132 17.16 12.04 7.24
N ARG A 133 17.85 11.20 8.02
CA ARG A 133 19.03 10.46 7.58
C ARG A 133 18.72 9.55 6.39
N PHE A 134 17.65 8.77 6.47
CA PHE A 134 17.27 7.84 5.41
C PHE A 134 16.66 8.53 4.17
N ALA A 135 16.32 9.82 4.25
CA ALA A 135 15.94 10.65 3.11
C ALA A 135 17.17 11.31 2.43
N ALA A 136 18.27 11.51 3.14
CA ALA A 136 19.47 12.17 2.63
C ALA A 136 20.20 11.34 1.55
N ARG A 137 20.95 12.01 0.67
CA ARG A 137 21.72 11.40 -0.43
C ARG A 137 23.22 11.44 -0.13
N GLY A 138 23.97 10.49 -0.67
CA GLY A 138 25.44 10.50 -0.62
C GLY A 138 26.07 10.24 0.74
N ILE A 139 25.33 9.60 1.66
CA ILE A 139 25.82 9.25 3.00
C ILE A 139 25.64 7.75 3.27
N ASP A 140 26.42 7.21 4.19
CA ASP A 140 26.12 5.92 4.80
C ASP A 140 24.92 6.08 5.76
N ARG A 141 23.75 5.61 5.33
CA ARG A 141 22.50 5.70 6.10
C ARG A 141 22.46 4.73 7.28
N PHE A 142 23.27 3.67 7.27
CA PHE A 142 23.25 2.62 8.30
C PHE A 142 24.38 2.74 9.33
N ALA A 143 25.41 3.55 9.10
CA ALA A 143 26.48 3.75 10.08
C ALA A 143 25.96 4.15 11.47
N GLY A 144 26.16 3.28 12.46
CA GLY A 144 25.69 3.49 13.84
C GLY A 144 24.17 3.40 14.03
N VAL A 145 23.44 2.79 13.08
CA VAL A 145 22.01 2.53 13.20
C VAL A 145 21.78 1.11 13.70
N ASP A 146 21.16 0.99 14.87
CA ASP A 146 20.80 -0.30 15.45
C ASP A 146 19.69 -0.97 14.63
N HIS A 147 19.98 -2.17 14.16
CA HIS A 147 19.05 -3.00 13.41
C HIS A 147 19.38 -4.48 13.57
N GLN A 148 18.38 -5.32 13.32
CA GLN A 148 18.53 -6.78 13.32
C GLN A 148 18.00 -7.35 12.01
N PRO A 149 18.48 -8.52 11.55
CA PRO A 149 17.94 -9.15 10.35
C PRO A 149 16.51 -9.65 10.58
N GLY A 150 15.63 -9.38 9.61
CA GLY A 150 14.33 -10.04 9.49
C GLY A 150 14.44 -11.50 9.00
N ILE A 151 13.30 -12.15 8.77
CA ILE A 151 13.18 -13.54 8.28
C ILE A 151 13.96 -13.77 6.98
N SER A 152 14.01 -12.75 6.13
CA SER A 152 14.70 -12.75 4.83
C SER A 152 16.00 -11.94 4.85
N GLY A 153 16.44 -11.51 6.04
CA GLY A 153 17.65 -10.70 6.23
C GLY A 153 17.46 -9.20 6.04
N ALA A 154 16.30 -8.73 5.54
CA ALA A 154 16.00 -7.30 5.45
C ALA A 154 16.12 -6.62 6.84
N PRO A 155 16.80 -5.47 6.97
CA PRO A 155 16.99 -4.80 8.27
C PRO A 155 15.69 -4.37 8.96
N LEU A 156 15.49 -4.80 10.20
CA LEU A 156 14.45 -4.30 11.11
C LEU A 156 15.08 -3.29 12.07
N LEU A 157 14.59 -2.05 12.03
CA LEU A 157 15.18 -0.93 12.77
C LEU A 157 14.71 -0.95 14.23
N ALA A 158 15.65 -0.79 15.16
CA ALA A 158 15.33 -0.70 16.58
C ALA A 158 14.40 0.50 16.86
N GLY A 159 13.38 0.28 17.71
CA GLY A 159 12.43 1.31 18.12
C GLY A 159 11.35 1.68 17.10
N ALA A 160 11.28 1.00 15.94
CA ALA A 160 10.15 1.16 15.02
C ALA A 160 8.82 0.75 15.70
N LEU A 161 7.75 1.52 15.48
CA LEU A 161 6.42 1.23 16.02
C LEU A 161 5.80 -0.05 15.46
N ALA A 162 6.06 -0.32 14.18
CA ALA A 162 5.62 -1.52 13.54
C ALA A 162 6.62 -1.93 12.46
N THR A 163 6.74 -3.23 12.24
CA THR A 163 7.54 -3.80 11.16
C THR A 163 6.68 -4.73 10.34
N PHE A 164 6.80 -4.66 9.02
CA PHE A 164 6.21 -5.59 8.08
C PHE A 164 7.32 -6.18 7.23
N GLU A 165 7.47 -7.50 7.26
CA GLU A 165 8.43 -8.23 6.44
C GLU A 165 7.67 -8.81 5.26
N CYS A 166 8.12 -8.45 4.07
CA CYS A 166 7.33 -8.61 2.86
C CYS A 166 8.09 -9.41 1.80
N PHE A 167 7.41 -10.39 1.22
CA PHE A 167 7.73 -10.90 -0.10
C PHE A 167 7.33 -9.88 -1.17
N ASN A 168 8.22 -9.63 -2.12
CA ASN A 168 8.03 -8.66 -3.20
C ASN A 168 7.14 -9.23 -4.31
N ARG A 169 5.83 -9.21 -4.06
CA ARG A 169 4.81 -9.92 -4.84
C ARG A 169 4.62 -9.36 -6.25
N SER A 170 4.47 -8.05 -6.39
CA SER A 170 4.16 -7.42 -7.69
C SER A 170 4.70 -6.00 -7.78
N ARG A 171 4.96 -5.56 -9.01
CA ARG A 171 5.53 -4.24 -9.32
C ARG A 171 4.80 -3.63 -10.51
N TYR A 172 4.47 -2.35 -10.43
CA TYR A 172 3.78 -1.63 -11.50
C TYR A 172 4.54 -0.34 -11.80
N GLU A 173 4.99 -0.19 -13.05
CA GLU A 173 5.58 1.08 -13.50
C GLU A 173 4.47 2.08 -13.78
N GLU A 174 4.41 3.15 -12.98
CA GLU A 174 3.34 4.15 -13.06
C GLU A 174 3.97 5.55 -13.01
N GLY A 175 4.08 6.17 -14.19
CA GLY A 175 4.75 7.45 -14.36
C GLY A 175 6.25 7.41 -14.00
N ASP A 176 6.65 8.26 -13.06
CA ASP A 176 8.03 8.38 -12.58
C ASP A 176 8.35 7.49 -11.36
N HIS A 177 7.40 6.65 -10.94
CA HIS A 177 7.53 5.73 -9.82
C HIS A 177 7.24 4.27 -10.21
N VAL A 178 7.73 3.36 -9.38
CA VAL A 178 7.29 1.96 -9.36
C VAL A 178 6.48 1.75 -8.08
N ILE A 179 5.27 1.22 -8.22
CA ILE A 179 4.45 0.77 -7.09
C ILE A 179 4.88 -0.66 -6.77
N PHE A 180 5.35 -0.87 -5.55
CA PHE A 180 5.66 -2.19 -5.01
C PHE A 180 4.48 -2.68 -4.18
N VAL A 181 3.99 -3.87 -4.47
CA VAL A 181 3.01 -4.59 -3.65
C VAL A 181 3.73 -5.70 -2.92
N GLY A 182 3.68 -5.65 -1.60
CA GLY A 182 4.29 -6.62 -0.70
C GLY A 182 3.26 -7.53 -0.08
N GLU A 183 3.52 -8.84 -0.11
CA GLU A 183 2.78 -9.81 0.69
C GLU A 183 3.47 -9.96 2.05
N VAL A 184 2.74 -9.66 3.12
CA VAL A 184 3.30 -9.63 4.47
C VAL A 184 3.39 -11.04 5.02
N GLU A 185 4.61 -11.50 5.24
CA GLU A 185 4.91 -12.83 5.79
C GLU A 185 5.04 -12.79 7.32
N ARG A 186 5.48 -11.66 7.87
CA ARG A 186 5.54 -11.42 9.32
C ARG A 186 5.29 -9.95 9.63
N CYS A 187 4.58 -9.68 10.72
CA CYS A 187 4.47 -8.33 11.26
C CYS A 187 4.62 -8.31 12.79
N ARG A 188 5.08 -7.18 13.31
CA ARG A 188 5.16 -6.87 14.74
C ARG A 188 4.75 -5.43 14.97
N HIS A 189 4.27 -5.12 16.16
CA HIS A 189 4.01 -3.75 16.59
C HIS A 189 4.35 -3.54 18.06
N HIS A 190 4.62 -2.30 18.41
CA HIS A 190 4.86 -1.82 19.76
C HIS A 190 3.85 -0.72 20.06
N ALA A 191 2.99 -0.94 21.05
CA ALA A 191 2.04 0.05 21.52
C ALA A 191 2.71 1.04 22.50
N GLY A 192 2.11 2.22 22.65
CA GLY A 192 2.45 3.17 23.72
C GLY A 192 3.50 4.23 23.38
N LEU A 193 4.03 4.26 22.15
CA LEU A 193 4.87 5.35 21.65
C LEU A 193 4.12 6.12 20.55
N PRO A 194 4.21 7.46 20.54
CA PRO A 194 3.52 8.26 19.53
C PRO A 194 4.15 8.09 18.14
N PRO A 195 3.38 8.12 17.04
CA PRO A 195 3.88 8.01 15.68
C PRO A 195 4.60 9.27 15.21
N LEU A 196 5.57 9.08 14.32
CA LEU A 196 6.09 10.17 13.51
C LEU A 196 5.12 10.42 12.34
N LEU A 197 4.55 11.62 12.32
CA LEU A 197 3.63 12.06 11.29
C LEU A 197 4.33 13.01 10.31
N TYR A 198 3.88 13.02 9.07
CA TYR A 198 4.29 13.98 8.05
C TYR A 198 3.07 14.58 7.37
N HIS A 199 3.00 15.91 7.35
CA HIS A 199 1.88 16.67 6.82
C HIS A 199 2.35 18.06 6.37
N GLY A 200 1.87 18.56 5.23
CA GLY A 200 2.20 19.91 4.73
C GLY A 200 3.70 20.20 4.65
N GLY A 201 4.52 19.18 4.37
CA GLY A 201 5.99 19.30 4.30
C GLY A 201 6.72 19.35 5.65
N ARG A 202 6.05 19.01 6.76
CA ARG A 202 6.61 19.12 8.12
C ARG A 202 6.35 17.85 8.93
N PHE A 203 7.25 17.57 9.87
CA PHE A 203 7.09 16.50 10.85
C PHE A 203 6.20 16.95 12.02
N TYR A 204 5.34 16.04 12.47
CA TYR A 204 4.47 16.20 13.63
C TYR A 204 4.51 14.93 14.50
N THR A 205 3.92 15.03 15.68
CA THR A 205 3.57 13.90 16.52
C THR A 205 2.05 13.92 16.79
N GLU A 206 1.51 12.87 17.38
CA GLU A 206 0.09 12.84 17.72
C GLU A 206 -0.25 13.87 18.79
N HIS A 207 -1.41 14.50 18.64
CA HIS A 207 -2.05 15.30 19.68
C HIS A 207 -3.39 14.63 19.99
N PRO A 208 -3.73 14.39 21.27
CA PRO A 208 -5.06 13.92 21.63
C PRO A 208 -6.12 14.89 21.10
N LEU A 209 -7.22 14.35 20.57
CA LEU A 209 -8.39 15.12 20.15
C LEU A 209 -9.29 15.44 21.35
#